data_AF-A0A661V3M7-F1
#
_entry.id   AF-A0A661V3M7-F1
#
_cell.length_a   1.000
_cell.length_b   1.000
_cell.length_c   1.000
_cell.angle_alpha   90.00
_cell.angle_beta   90.00
_cell.angle_gamma   90.00
#
_symmetry.space_group_name_H-M   'P 1'
#
loop_
_entity.id
_entity.type
_entity.pdbx_description
1 polymer ?
#
loop_
_entity_poly.entity_id
_entity_poly.type
_entity_poly.pdbx_seq_one_letter_code
_entity_poly.pdbx_strand_id
1 'polypeptide(L)'
;MGCLCYNLTLWAFCLTCGKVDFMSELRSTEHSVSTAEVLAEVERRQAEARHPVGRSASRIVFLADRFVFWFSKHWLAVFNALAGLYVGLPVLAPVLLYLGAERPAMVIHAVYGPLCHQLPHRSWFLFGPQFAYTMPELVQLLGGDVIFSPWSGDFVGNEVVGYKMAFCQRDVAIYGAIFVAGLVYGLLRRRWNVKPLPWWAYAGFGILPMLLDGGYQLLSYVLFTFWPDGPIAPYESTPLMRAVTGGLFGLATVWMAYPYVQETMQEFKETLHQRFGWE
;
A
#
# COMPACT_ATOMS: atom_id res chain seq x y z
N MET A 1 36.04 -37.37 -43.66
CA MET A 1 36.83 -36.45 -44.52
C MET A 1 35.82 -35.64 -45.32
N GLY A 2 35.74 -34.34 -45.07
CA GLY A 2 34.72 -33.47 -45.64
C GLY A 2 35.07 -32.96 -47.03
N CYS A 3 34.05 -32.48 -47.74
CA CYS A 3 34.08 -31.13 -48.30
C CYS A 3 32.66 -30.69 -48.63
N LEU A 4 32.32 -29.48 -48.20
CA LEU A 4 31.13 -28.72 -48.56
C LEU A 4 31.17 -28.30 -50.03
N CYS A 5 29.98 -28.06 -50.59
CA CYS A 5 29.59 -26.87 -51.37
C CYS A 5 28.42 -27.21 -52.30
N TYR A 6 27.47 -26.35 -52.63
CA TYR A 6 26.86 -25.15 -52.05
C TYR A 6 25.74 -24.80 -53.06
N ASN A 7 24.66 -24.17 -52.57
CA ASN A 7 23.65 -23.38 -53.32
C ASN A 7 22.66 -24.12 -54.26
N LEU A 8 21.35 -24.14 -54.01
CA LEU A 8 20.35 -23.04 -54.07
C LEU A 8 20.47 -22.27 -55.40
N THR A 9 19.50 -22.21 -56.31
CA THR A 9 18.08 -21.85 -56.11
C THR A 9 17.35 -21.88 -57.46
N LEU A 10 16.01 -21.94 -57.39
CA LEU A 10 14.98 -21.52 -58.37
C LEU A 10 14.39 -22.56 -59.35
N TRP A 11 13.08 -22.75 -59.12
CA TRP A 11 11.98 -22.78 -60.08
C TRP A 11 11.50 -24.11 -60.68
N ALA A 12 10.20 -24.32 -60.44
CA ALA A 12 9.19 -24.81 -61.37
C ALA A 12 9.27 -26.25 -61.90
N PHE A 13 8.33 -27.04 -61.39
CA PHE A 13 7.41 -27.87 -62.20
C PHE A 13 8.03 -28.83 -63.24
N CYS A 14 8.19 -30.09 -62.86
CA CYS A 14 7.95 -31.24 -63.74
C CYS A 14 7.70 -32.47 -62.82
N LEU A 15 6.45 -32.83 -62.55
CA LEU A 15 5.77 -33.93 -63.24
C LEU A 15 6.72 -35.10 -63.57
N THR A 16 6.84 -36.07 -62.67
CA THR A 16 6.27 -37.42 -62.86
C THR A 16 6.80 -38.41 -61.82
N CYS A 17 5.92 -39.37 -61.52
CA CYS A 17 6.22 -40.72 -61.06
C CYS A 17 6.34 -40.97 -59.54
N GLY A 18 5.35 -41.74 -59.04
CA GLY A 18 5.62 -42.72 -58.00
C GLY A 18 5.33 -42.33 -56.56
N LYS A 19 4.07 -41.96 -56.24
CA LYS A 19 3.55 -42.09 -54.87
C LYS A 19 3.42 -43.57 -54.52
N VAL A 20 4.40 -44.17 -53.87
CA VAL A 20 4.22 -45.40 -53.08
C VAL A 20 5.15 -45.34 -51.86
N ASP A 21 4.55 -45.49 -50.67
CA ASP A 21 5.17 -45.89 -49.40
C ASP A 21 6.18 -44.99 -48.69
N PHE A 22 5.76 -43.77 -48.34
CA PHE A 22 6.36 -43.03 -47.20
C PHE A 22 5.33 -42.58 -46.14
N MET A 23 4.04 -42.88 -46.34
CA MET A 23 2.96 -42.50 -45.41
C MET A 23 2.52 -43.63 -44.47
N SER A 24 3.05 -44.85 -44.61
CA SER A 24 2.72 -45.96 -43.70
C SER A 24 3.61 -46.00 -42.44
N GLU A 25 4.81 -45.43 -42.50
CA GLU A 25 5.77 -45.48 -41.38
C GLU A 25 5.74 -44.27 -40.44
N LEU A 26 5.09 -43.17 -40.84
CA LEU A 26 4.84 -42.01 -39.95
C LEU A 26 3.49 -42.07 -39.22
N ARG A 27 2.76 -43.20 -39.32
CA ARG A 27 1.48 -43.43 -38.62
C ARG A 27 1.64 -44.45 -37.47
N SER A 28 2.73 -44.36 -36.71
CA SER A 28 2.94 -45.22 -35.54
C SER A 28 3.22 -44.45 -34.24
N THR A 29 3.18 -43.12 -34.24
CA THR A 29 3.40 -42.31 -33.02
C THR A 29 2.45 -41.11 -32.89
N GLU A 30 1.19 -41.25 -33.30
CA GLU A 30 0.12 -40.45 -32.69
C GLU A 30 -0.55 -41.31 -31.62
N HIS A 31 0.04 -41.26 -30.42
CA HIS A 31 -0.62 -41.73 -29.21
C HIS A 31 -1.82 -40.79 -28.98
N SER A 32 -2.95 -41.08 -29.61
CA SER A 32 -4.19 -40.31 -29.40
C SER A 32 -4.65 -40.59 -27.98
N VAL A 33 -4.26 -39.75 -27.03
CA VAL A 33 -4.70 -39.85 -25.64
C VAL A 33 -6.22 -39.88 -25.66
N SER A 34 -6.79 -41.01 -25.26
CA SER A 34 -8.24 -41.22 -25.32
C SER A 34 -8.93 -40.27 -24.36
N THR A 35 -10.11 -39.76 -24.71
CA THR A 35 -10.91 -38.94 -23.78
C THR A 35 -11.16 -39.67 -22.46
N ALA A 36 -11.27 -40.99 -22.49
CA ALA A 36 -11.41 -41.83 -21.29
C ALA A 36 -10.13 -41.81 -20.43
N GLU A 37 -8.96 -41.73 -21.05
CA GLU A 37 -7.66 -41.68 -20.38
C GLU A 37 -7.41 -40.31 -19.74
N VAL A 38 -7.82 -39.22 -20.43
CA VAL A 38 -7.83 -37.87 -19.86
C VAL A 38 -8.80 -37.79 -18.68
N LEU A 39 -10.02 -38.33 -18.82
CA LEU A 39 -11.01 -38.34 -17.73
C LEU A 39 -10.52 -39.16 -16.53
N ALA A 40 -9.94 -40.34 -16.77
CA ALA A 40 -9.38 -41.17 -15.71
C ALA A 40 -8.20 -40.48 -15.00
N GLU A 41 -7.33 -39.78 -15.74
CA GLU A 41 -6.23 -39.01 -15.13
C GLU A 41 -6.74 -37.79 -14.36
N VAL A 42 -7.78 -37.10 -14.83
CA VAL A 42 -8.45 -36.01 -14.08
C VAL A 42 -9.10 -36.54 -12.81
N GLU A 43 -9.82 -37.66 -12.87
CA GLU A 43 -10.42 -38.31 -11.71
C GLU A 43 -9.35 -38.78 -10.71
N ARG A 44 -8.23 -39.34 -11.19
CA ARG A 44 -7.10 -39.73 -10.35
C ARG A 44 -6.47 -38.53 -9.66
N ARG A 45 -6.22 -37.43 -10.38
CA ARG A 45 -5.69 -36.19 -9.79
C ARG A 45 -6.67 -35.54 -8.83
N GLN A 46 -7.98 -35.61 -9.10
CA GLN A 46 -9.01 -35.16 -8.16
C GLN A 46 -9.07 -36.03 -6.91
N ALA A 47 -8.91 -37.36 -7.03
CA ALA A 47 -8.84 -38.28 -5.90
C ALA A 47 -7.56 -38.07 -5.07
N GLU A 48 -6.42 -37.84 -5.73
CA GLU A 48 -5.16 -37.50 -5.07
C GLU A 48 -5.23 -36.15 -4.35
N ALA A 49 -5.83 -35.13 -4.96
CA ALA A 49 -6.10 -33.84 -4.33
C ALA A 49 -7.12 -33.91 -3.18
N ARG A 50 -7.98 -34.94 -3.17
CA ARG A 50 -8.92 -35.23 -2.07
C ARG A 50 -8.27 -35.97 -0.91
N HIS A 51 -7.02 -36.45 -1.02
CA HIS A 51 -6.32 -36.99 0.14
C HIS A 51 -6.14 -35.88 1.19
N PRO A 52 -6.66 -36.06 2.42
CA PRO A 52 -6.59 -35.03 3.44
C PRO A 52 -5.12 -34.85 3.83
N VAL A 53 -4.59 -33.67 3.52
CA VAL A 53 -3.39 -33.12 4.15
C VAL A 53 -3.46 -33.43 5.65
N GLY A 54 -2.39 -33.99 6.24
CA GLY A 54 -2.40 -34.65 7.55
C GLY A 54 -3.25 -33.95 8.63
N ARG A 55 -3.88 -34.71 9.53
CA ARG A 55 -4.94 -34.25 10.47
C ARG A 55 -4.69 -32.89 11.16
N SER A 56 -3.44 -32.56 11.51
CA SER A 56 -3.06 -31.24 12.07
C SER A 56 -2.99 -30.13 11.03
N ALA A 57 -2.44 -30.40 9.84
CA ALA A 57 -2.47 -29.48 8.71
C ALA A 57 -3.91 -29.21 8.25
N SER A 58 -4.80 -30.20 8.27
CA SER A 58 -6.24 -30.01 7.99
C SER A 58 -6.93 -29.05 8.97
N ARG A 59 -6.59 -29.10 10.28
CA ARG A 59 -7.13 -28.15 11.27
C ARG A 59 -6.62 -26.72 11.06
N ILE A 60 -5.32 -26.56 10.79
CA ILE A 60 -4.73 -25.24 10.54
C ILE A 60 -5.32 -24.62 9.27
N VAL A 61 -5.46 -25.39 8.20
CA VAL A 61 -6.09 -24.95 6.94
C VAL A 61 -7.55 -24.54 7.20
N PHE A 62 -8.31 -25.33 7.95
CA PHE A 62 -9.69 -24.98 8.29
C PHE A 62 -9.81 -23.70 9.12
N LEU A 63 -8.92 -23.49 10.10
CA LEU A 63 -8.87 -22.26 10.89
C LEU A 63 -8.48 -21.05 10.03
N ALA A 64 -7.52 -21.23 9.12
CA ALA A 64 -7.13 -20.20 8.17
C ALA A 64 -8.29 -19.84 7.23
N ASP A 65 -8.97 -20.83 6.65
CA ASP A 65 -10.14 -20.61 5.80
C ASP A 65 -11.23 -19.85 6.56
N ARG A 66 -11.50 -20.24 7.83
CA ARG A 66 -12.49 -19.56 8.66
C ARG A 66 -12.11 -18.12 8.96
N PHE A 67 -10.82 -17.86 9.22
CA PHE A 67 -10.30 -16.52 9.41
C PHE A 67 -10.43 -15.69 8.13
N VAL A 68 -10.07 -16.24 6.96
CA VAL A 68 -10.20 -15.56 5.65
C VAL A 68 -11.67 -15.23 5.38
N PHE A 69 -12.60 -16.13 5.69
CA PHE A 69 -14.03 -15.88 5.53
C PHE A 69 -14.55 -14.78 6.48
N TRP A 70 -14.13 -14.78 7.75
CA TRP A 70 -14.44 -13.69 8.66
C TRP A 70 -13.84 -12.36 8.17
N PHE A 71 -12.58 -12.40 7.74
CA PHE A 71 -11.87 -11.23 7.25
C PHE A 71 -12.53 -10.67 5.98
N SER A 72 -12.93 -11.50 5.03
CA SER A 72 -13.61 -11.05 3.80
C SER A 72 -14.94 -10.33 4.08
N LYS A 73 -15.61 -10.65 5.19
CA LYS A 73 -16.81 -9.92 5.65
C LYS A 73 -16.49 -8.63 6.38
N HIS A 74 -15.44 -8.62 7.20
CA HIS A 74 -15.13 -7.54 8.13
C HIS A 74 -13.93 -6.67 7.71
N TRP A 75 -13.37 -6.90 6.51
CA TRP A 75 -12.12 -6.27 6.05
C TRP A 75 -12.12 -4.75 6.20
N LEU A 76 -13.24 -4.08 5.86
CA LEU A 76 -13.34 -2.63 5.93
C LEU A 76 -13.32 -2.14 7.39
N ALA A 77 -13.96 -2.87 8.29
CA ALA A 77 -13.93 -2.53 9.71
C ALA A 77 -12.51 -2.71 10.26
N VAL A 78 -11.82 -3.79 9.86
CA VAL A 78 -10.42 -4.02 10.24
C VAL A 78 -9.52 -2.91 9.70
N PHE A 79 -9.62 -2.54 8.42
CA PHE A 79 -8.80 -1.49 7.81
C PHE A 79 -9.05 -0.12 8.44
N ASN A 80 -10.31 0.25 8.67
CA ASN A 80 -10.64 1.51 9.35
C ASN A 80 -10.21 1.52 10.82
N ALA A 81 -10.32 0.39 11.54
CA ALA A 81 -9.84 0.30 12.91
C ALA A 81 -8.32 0.45 12.98
N LEU A 82 -7.58 -0.20 12.08
CA LEU A 82 -6.13 -0.05 12.00
C LEU A 82 -5.73 1.37 11.62
N ALA A 83 -6.35 1.97 10.59
CA ALA A 83 -6.07 3.34 10.18
C ALA A 83 -6.41 4.35 11.29
N GLY A 84 -7.57 4.18 11.93
CA GLY A 84 -8.04 5.01 13.03
C GLY A 84 -7.14 4.92 14.26
N LEU A 85 -6.66 3.71 14.62
CA LEU A 85 -5.68 3.53 15.68
C LEU A 85 -4.35 4.20 15.31
N TYR A 86 -3.90 4.00 14.07
CA TYR A 86 -2.61 4.48 13.59
C TYR A 86 -2.50 6.00 13.56
N VAL A 87 -3.57 6.72 13.19
CA VAL A 87 -3.61 8.20 13.26
C VAL A 87 -4.11 8.73 14.60
N GLY A 88 -4.99 7.98 15.28
CA GLY A 88 -5.62 8.40 16.52
C GLY A 88 -4.66 8.43 17.71
N LEU A 89 -3.73 7.46 17.81
CA LEU A 89 -2.74 7.46 18.89
C LEU A 89 -1.84 8.72 18.87
N PRO A 90 -1.24 9.13 17.74
CA PRO A 90 -0.46 10.37 17.68
C PRO A 90 -1.24 11.64 17.98
N VAL A 91 -2.54 11.69 17.60
CA VAL A 91 -3.45 12.80 17.93
C VAL A 91 -3.81 12.80 19.42
N LEU A 92 -3.88 11.62 20.04
CA LEU A 92 -4.17 11.46 21.47
C LEU A 92 -2.98 11.86 22.36
N ALA A 93 -1.74 11.75 21.89
CA ALA A 93 -0.53 12.10 22.66
C ALA A 93 -0.58 13.49 23.33
N PRO A 94 -0.88 14.60 22.61
CA PRO A 94 -0.99 15.92 23.24
C PRO A 94 -2.16 16.05 24.20
N VAL A 95 -3.24 15.28 24.04
CA VAL A 95 -4.36 15.24 25.00
C VAL A 95 -3.90 14.61 26.31
N LEU A 96 -3.12 13.53 26.24
CA LEU A 96 -2.55 12.89 27.42
C LEU A 96 -1.57 13.83 28.15
N LEU A 97 -0.73 14.56 27.41
CA LEU A 97 0.17 15.56 28.00
C LEU A 97 -0.59 16.68 28.70
N TYR A 98 -1.64 17.22 28.06
CA TYR A 98 -2.48 18.25 28.64
C TYR A 98 -3.19 17.79 29.93
N LEU A 99 -3.57 16.51 30.00
CA LEU A 99 -4.18 15.91 31.19
C LEU A 99 -3.17 15.44 32.25
N GLY A 100 -1.87 15.68 32.04
CA GLY A 100 -0.80 15.26 32.96
C GLY A 100 -0.43 13.77 32.89
N ALA A 101 -0.98 13.02 31.93
CA ALA A 101 -0.65 11.62 31.67
C ALA A 101 0.62 11.52 30.80
N GLU A 102 1.75 11.98 31.31
CA GLU A 102 3.00 12.08 30.56
C GLU A 102 3.53 10.72 30.07
N ARG A 103 3.59 9.72 30.96
CA ARG A 103 4.15 8.39 30.63
C ARG A 103 3.48 7.74 29.40
N PRO A 104 2.16 7.60 29.32
CA PRO A 104 1.54 7.03 28.13
C PRO A 104 1.73 7.90 26.88
N ALA A 105 1.79 9.23 27.01
CA ALA A 105 2.11 10.09 25.87
C ALA A 105 3.53 9.85 25.33
N MET A 106 4.53 9.74 26.23
CA MET A 106 5.91 9.46 25.86
C MET A 106 6.06 8.09 25.19
N VAL A 107 5.29 7.09 25.61
CA VAL A 107 5.25 5.79 24.93
C VAL A 107 4.76 5.95 23.49
N ILE A 108 3.72 6.75 23.25
CA ILE A 108 3.24 7.03 21.89
C ILE A 108 4.34 7.72 21.08
N HIS A 109 4.96 8.79 21.60
CA HIS A 109 6.06 9.47 20.93
C HIS A 109 7.21 8.51 20.58
N ALA A 110 7.59 7.63 21.50
CA ALA A 110 8.67 6.65 21.29
C ALA A 110 8.33 5.61 20.22
N VAL A 111 7.11 5.04 20.25
CA VAL A 111 6.66 4.04 19.26
C VAL A 111 6.64 4.63 17.85
N TYR A 112 6.27 5.91 17.71
CA TYR A 112 6.18 6.59 16.43
C TYR A 112 7.49 7.27 15.99
N GLY A 113 8.49 7.37 16.86
CA GLY A 113 9.79 8.01 16.56
C GLY A 113 10.52 7.44 15.34
N PRO A 114 10.59 6.10 15.17
CA PRO A 114 11.19 5.50 13.98
C PRO A 114 10.41 5.75 12.69
N LEU A 115 9.11 6.05 12.79
CA LEU A 115 8.22 6.25 11.64
C LEU A 115 8.20 7.72 11.18
N CYS A 116 8.42 8.64 12.12
CA CYS A 116 8.38 10.07 11.89
C CYS A 116 9.41 10.77 12.77
N HIS A 117 10.17 11.71 12.19
CA HIS A 117 11.16 12.50 12.93
C HIS A 117 10.53 13.45 13.97
N GLN A 118 9.21 13.65 13.94
CA GLN A 118 8.44 14.44 14.91
C GLN A 118 9.01 15.85 15.14
N LEU A 119 9.56 16.48 14.10
CA LEU A 119 10.14 17.81 14.21
C LEU A 119 9.08 18.84 14.64
N PRO A 120 9.38 19.73 15.62
CA PRO A 120 8.40 20.71 16.13
C PRO A 120 7.77 21.58 15.04
N HIS A 121 8.58 22.18 14.15
CA HIS A 121 8.13 23.00 13.02
C HIS A 121 7.38 22.23 11.92
N ARG A 122 7.25 20.90 12.07
CA ARG A 122 6.49 20.03 11.16
C ARG A 122 5.35 19.31 11.85
N SER A 123 5.05 19.64 13.10
CA SER A 123 4.00 18.99 13.89
C SER A 123 2.80 19.92 14.07
N TRP A 124 1.64 19.33 14.33
CA TRP A 124 0.50 20.08 14.84
C TRP A 124 0.60 20.17 16.36
N PHE A 125 0.25 21.33 16.92
CA PHE A 125 0.18 21.59 18.35
C PHE A 125 -1.28 21.69 18.79
N LEU A 126 -1.61 21.11 19.93
CA LEU A 126 -2.91 21.26 20.59
C LEU A 126 -2.72 21.92 21.95
N PHE A 127 -3.77 22.56 22.46
CA PHE A 127 -3.78 23.24 23.76
C PHE A 127 -2.77 24.41 23.86
N GLY A 128 -2.36 24.96 22.72
CA GLY A 128 -1.56 26.17 22.61
C GLY A 128 -2.31 27.27 21.84
N PRO A 129 -1.72 28.47 21.71
CA PRO A 129 -2.35 29.58 21.01
C PRO A 129 -2.47 29.36 19.48
N GLN A 130 -1.65 28.48 18.90
CA GLN A 130 -1.68 28.16 17.47
C GLN A 130 -1.58 26.65 17.23
N PHE A 131 -2.11 26.19 16.09
CA PHE A 131 -2.00 24.78 15.70
C PHE A 131 -0.66 24.44 15.04
N ALA A 132 0.04 25.43 14.47
CA ALA A 132 1.33 25.22 13.84
C ALA A 132 2.17 26.49 13.97
N TYR A 133 3.49 26.30 14.00
CA TYR A 133 4.47 27.38 14.14
C TYR A 133 5.57 27.23 13.09
N THR A 134 6.06 28.35 12.60
CA THR A 134 7.25 28.42 11.75
C THR A 134 8.52 28.23 12.57
N MET A 135 9.63 27.89 11.91
CA MET A 135 10.93 27.78 12.58
C MET A 135 11.33 29.07 13.32
N PRO A 136 11.26 30.28 12.72
CA PRO A 136 11.61 31.52 13.42
C PRO A 136 10.75 31.77 14.67
N GLU A 137 9.45 31.49 14.61
CA GLU A 137 8.55 31.64 15.77
C GLU A 137 8.92 30.68 16.90
N LEU A 138 9.21 29.41 16.58
CA LEU A 138 9.63 28.43 17.57
C LEU A 138 10.96 28.79 18.21
N VAL A 139 11.93 29.30 17.44
CA VAL A 139 13.21 29.79 17.97
C VAL A 139 12.98 30.96 18.93
N GLN A 140 12.06 31.87 18.61
CA GLN A 140 11.72 33.00 19.48
C GLN A 140 11.05 32.55 20.78
N LEU A 141 10.16 31.56 20.72
CA LEU A 141 9.35 31.10 21.87
C LEU A 141 10.07 30.09 22.76
N LEU A 142 10.92 29.24 22.19
CA LEU A 142 11.54 28.10 22.88
C LEU A 142 13.06 28.21 23.02
N GLY A 143 13.70 29.14 22.30
CA GLY A 143 15.15 29.22 22.20
C GLY A 143 15.72 28.39 21.04
N GLY A 144 16.84 28.85 20.48
CA GLY A 144 17.51 28.19 19.36
C GLY A 144 18.17 26.86 19.77
N ASP A 145 18.53 26.70 21.03
CA ASP A 145 19.12 25.48 21.60
C ASP A 145 18.14 24.29 21.53
N VAL A 146 16.86 24.50 21.80
CA VAL A 146 15.82 23.46 21.67
C VAL A 146 15.59 23.09 20.20
N ILE A 147 15.58 24.09 19.32
CA ILE A 147 15.14 23.93 17.93
C ILE A 147 16.25 23.43 16.99
N PHE A 148 17.50 23.89 17.18
CA PHE A 148 18.64 23.48 16.37
C PHE A 148 19.36 22.25 16.92
N SER A 149 18.88 21.69 18.04
CA SER A 149 19.39 20.43 18.58
C SER A 149 19.18 19.27 17.60
N PRO A 150 20.16 18.35 17.46
CA PRO A 150 19.97 17.06 16.77
C PRO A 150 18.77 16.26 17.31
N TRP A 151 18.38 16.52 18.55
CA TRP A 151 17.29 15.87 19.28
C TRP A 151 16.02 16.74 19.34
N SER A 152 15.86 17.71 18.44
CA SER A 152 14.66 18.58 18.41
C SER A 152 13.34 17.79 18.31
N GLY A 153 13.37 16.56 17.77
CA GLY A 153 12.25 15.62 17.77
C GLY A 153 11.79 15.16 19.15
N ASP A 154 12.61 15.28 20.20
CA ASP A 154 12.26 14.85 21.55
C ASP A 154 11.41 15.89 22.30
N PHE A 155 11.40 17.14 21.84
CA PHE A 155 10.57 18.19 22.43
C PHE A 155 9.08 17.90 22.19
N VAL A 156 8.32 17.56 23.24
CA VAL A 156 6.89 17.19 23.14
C VAL A 156 5.91 18.36 23.32
N GLY A 157 6.40 19.54 23.70
CA GLY A 157 5.59 20.73 23.93
C GLY A 157 5.57 21.20 25.38
N ASN A 158 4.90 22.33 25.62
CA ASN A 158 4.74 22.98 26.92
C ASN A 158 3.50 23.89 26.93
N GLU A 159 3.22 24.56 28.04
CA GLU A 159 2.06 25.45 28.17
C GLU A 159 2.09 26.68 27.25
N VAL A 160 3.28 27.09 26.77
CA VAL A 160 3.45 28.29 25.94
C VAL A 160 3.04 28.04 24.49
N VAL A 161 3.51 26.94 23.90
CA VAL A 161 3.24 26.59 22.49
C VAL A 161 2.18 25.49 22.34
N GLY A 162 1.73 24.89 23.45
CA GLY A 162 0.92 23.69 23.47
C GLY A 162 1.76 22.42 23.33
N TYR A 163 1.05 21.29 23.20
CA TYR A 163 1.64 19.96 23.07
C TYR A 163 1.56 19.49 21.64
N LYS A 164 2.68 18.97 21.10
CA LYS A 164 2.72 18.51 19.71
C LYS A 164 2.13 17.10 19.59
N MET A 165 1.58 16.79 18.42
CA MET A 165 1.24 15.41 18.05
C MET A 165 2.51 14.56 17.87
N ALA A 166 2.40 13.25 18.06
CA ALA A 166 3.49 12.29 17.79
C ALA A 166 3.69 12.00 16.29
N PHE A 167 3.17 12.86 15.41
CA PHE A 167 3.25 12.77 13.96
C PHE A 167 3.47 14.13 13.32
N CYS A 168 4.08 14.12 12.13
CA CYS A 168 4.15 15.32 11.33
C CYS A 168 2.80 15.66 10.69
N GLN A 169 2.65 16.91 10.29
CA GLN A 169 1.46 17.46 9.66
C GLN A 169 1.04 16.66 8.41
N ARG A 170 2.03 16.19 7.63
CA ARG A 170 1.80 15.38 6.43
C ARG A 170 1.31 13.98 6.77
N ASP A 171 1.89 13.31 7.78
CA ASP A 171 1.45 11.97 8.20
C ASP A 171 0.02 12.02 8.74
N VAL A 172 -0.29 13.00 9.60
CA VAL A 172 -1.66 13.23 10.09
C VAL A 172 -2.63 13.40 8.92
N ALA A 173 -2.25 14.15 7.89
CA ALA A 173 -3.09 14.37 6.72
C ALA A 173 -3.28 13.10 5.87
N ILE A 174 -2.22 12.35 5.58
CA ILE A 174 -2.29 11.11 4.79
C ILE A 174 -3.15 10.07 5.50
N TYR A 175 -2.78 9.73 6.74
CA TYR A 175 -3.45 8.65 7.47
C TYR A 175 -4.83 9.07 7.98
N GLY A 176 -5.02 10.35 8.30
CA GLY A 176 -6.33 10.92 8.62
C GLY A 176 -7.27 10.88 7.40
N ALA A 177 -6.78 11.23 6.21
CA ALA A 177 -7.55 11.11 4.98
C ALA A 177 -7.88 9.65 4.65
N ILE A 178 -6.94 8.70 4.85
CA ILE A 178 -7.20 7.27 4.66
C ILE A 178 -8.33 6.81 5.59
N PHE A 179 -8.27 7.17 6.88
CA PHE A 179 -9.30 6.81 7.85
C PHE A 179 -10.66 7.41 7.47
N VAL A 180 -10.74 8.72 7.20
CA VAL A 180 -11.99 9.39 6.86
C VAL A 180 -12.55 8.88 5.53
N ALA A 181 -11.71 8.75 4.49
CA ALA A 181 -12.12 8.22 3.20
C ALA A 181 -12.61 6.77 3.31
N GLY A 182 -12.00 5.96 4.19
CA GLY A 182 -12.43 4.60 4.45
C GLY A 182 -13.78 4.51 5.17
N LEU A 183 -14.08 5.42 6.09
CA LEU A 183 -15.41 5.57 6.69
C LEU A 183 -16.45 5.98 5.64
N VAL A 184 -16.12 7.00 4.85
CA VAL A 184 -16.97 7.50 3.75
C VAL A 184 -17.23 6.38 2.74
N TYR A 185 -16.21 5.65 2.31
CA TYR A 185 -16.35 4.49 1.43
C TYR A 185 -17.31 3.45 2.01
N GLY A 186 -17.25 3.18 3.32
CA GLY A 186 -18.16 2.27 4.00
C GLY A 186 -19.63 2.68 3.91
N LEU A 187 -19.91 3.99 3.90
CA LEU A 187 -21.24 4.54 3.68
C LEU A 187 -21.65 4.48 2.21
N LEU A 188 -20.75 4.91 1.30
CA LEU A 188 -21.02 5.00 -0.14
C LEU A 188 -21.21 3.63 -0.79
N ARG A 189 -20.37 2.64 -0.45
CA ARG A 189 -20.37 1.30 -1.08
C ARG A 189 -21.66 0.53 -0.88
N ARG A 190 -22.46 0.88 0.13
CA ARG A 190 -23.77 0.27 0.39
C ARG A 190 -24.84 0.77 -0.58
N ARG A 191 -24.68 1.98 -1.12
CA ARG A 191 -25.67 2.66 -1.97
C ARG A 191 -25.25 2.72 -3.43
N TRP A 192 -23.96 2.81 -3.70
CA TRP A 192 -23.40 3.06 -5.02
C TRP A 192 -22.26 2.10 -5.35
N ASN A 193 -22.13 1.77 -6.64
CA ASN A 193 -20.99 1.02 -7.15
C ASN A 193 -19.82 1.97 -7.40
N VAL A 194 -18.94 2.12 -6.41
CA VAL A 194 -17.78 3.01 -6.47
C VAL A 194 -16.70 2.35 -7.33
N LYS A 195 -16.45 2.89 -8.52
CA LYS A 195 -15.39 2.39 -9.41
C LYS A 195 -14.00 2.82 -8.92
N PRO A 196 -12.97 1.97 -9.07
CA PRO A 196 -11.60 2.33 -8.72
C PRO A 196 -11.14 3.53 -9.54
N LEU A 197 -10.39 4.42 -8.89
CA LEU A 197 -9.68 5.49 -9.57
C LEU A 197 -8.62 4.87 -10.50
N PRO A 198 -8.59 5.20 -11.81
CA PRO A 198 -7.59 4.64 -12.70
C PRO A 198 -6.19 5.10 -12.30
N TRP A 199 -5.17 4.26 -12.53
CA TRP A 199 -3.81 4.48 -12.04
C TRP A 199 -3.20 5.83 -12.44
N TRP A 200 -3.51 6.35 -13.63
CA TRP A 200 -3.02 7.65 -14.10
C TRP A 200 -3.66 8.81 -13.34
N ALA A 201 -4.93 8.68 -12.94
CA ALA A 201 -5.61 9.68 -12.11
C ALA A 201 -5.07 9.63 -10.68
N TYR A 202 -4.79 8.44 -10.15
CA TYR A 202 -4.07 8.32 -8.88
C TYR A 202 -2.70 8.99 -8.93
N ALA A 203 -1.93 8.78 -10.01
CA ALA A 203 -0.65 9.43 -10.20
C ALA A 203 -0.77 10.96 -10.30
N GLY A 204 -1.75 11.48 -11.06
CA GLY A 204 -1.94 12.92 -11.26
C GLY A 204 -2.55 13.66 -10.06
N PHE A 205 -3.54 13.08 -9.39
CA PHE A 205 -4.27 13.73 -8.29
C PHE A 205 -3.68 13.41 -6.91
N GLY A 206 -3.17 12.20 -6.70
CA GLY A 206 -2.62 11.77 -5.41
C GLY A 206 -1.11 11.98 -5.33
N ILE A 207 -0.36 11.32 -6.23
CA ILE A 207 1.11 11.29 -6.15
C ILE A 207 1.73 12.64 -6.52
N LEU A 208 1.34 13.21 -7.67
CA LEU A 208 2.02 14.37 -8.23
C LEU A 208 2.02 15.59 -7.28
N PRO A 209 0.92 16.01 -6.65
CA PRO A 209 0.95 17.15 -5.72
C PRO A 209 1.87 16.91 -4.52
N MET A 210 1.86 15.69 -3.96
CA MET A 210 2.72 15.33 -2.84
C MET A 210 4.19 15.22 -3.25
N LEU A 211 4.48 14.73 -4.46
CA LEU A 211 5.83 14.66 -5.02
C LEU A 211 6.38 16.07 -5.28
N LEU A 212 5.56 16.98 -5.81
CA LEU A 212 5.98 18.36 -6.05
C LEU A 212 6.24 19.09 -4.73
N ASP A 213 5.39 18.91 -3.72
CA ASP A 213 5.53 19.56 -2.42
C ASP A 213 6.65 18.93 -1.57
N GLY A 214 6.52 17.65 -1.24
CA GLY A 214 7.46 16.94 -0.38
C GLY A 214 8.77 16.58 -1.07
N GLY A 215 8.73 16.28 -2.37
CA GLY A 215 9.93 15.99 -3.16
C GLY A 215 10.74 17.24 -3.43
N TYR A 216 10.13 18.40 -3.70
CA TYR A 216 10.87 19.66 -3.80
C TYR A 216 11.49 20.06 -2.46
N GLN A 217 10.74 19.90 -1.36
CA GLN A 217 11.27 20.10 0.00
C GLN A 217 12.51 19.21 0.22
N LEU A 218 12.41 17.89 -0.01
CA LEU A 218 13.55 16.97 0.11
C LEU A 218 14.73 17.37 -0.78
N LEU A 219 14.47 17.66 -2.06
CA LEU A 219 15.48 18.03 -3.03
C LEU A 219 16.22 19.31 -2.61
N SER A 220 15.51 20.31 -2.09
CA SER A 220 16.11 21.56 -1.61
C SER A 220 17.11 21.31 -0.47
N TYR A 221 16.78 20.43 0.48
CA TYR A 221 17.68 20.05 1.57
C TYR A 221 18.90 19.25 1.07
N VAL A 222 18.67 18.29 0.17
CA VAL A 222 19.74 17.47 -0.41
C VAL A 222 20.71 18.35 -1.20
N LEU A 223 20.20 19.21 -2.09
CA LEU A 223 21.03 20.11 -2.89
C LEU A 223 21.81 21.09 -2.01
N PHE A 224 21.19 21.68 -0.98
CA PHE A 224 21.90 22.53 -0.04
C PHE A 224 23.00 21.79 0.72
N THR A 225 22.78 20.52 1.07
CA THR A 225 23.78 19.70 1.77
C THR A 225 25.00 19.40 0.90
N PHE A 226 24.81 19.12 -0.39
CA PHE A 226 25.90 18.78 -1.31
C PHE A 226 26.50 19.97 -2.07
N TRP A 227 25.75 21.06 -2.22
CA TRP A 227 26.15 22.29 -2.89
C TRP A 227 25.62 23.52 -2.14
N PRO A 228 26.25 23.90 -1.01
CA PRO A 228 25.80 25.02 -0.18
C PRO A 228 25.80 26.38 -0.90
N ASP A 229 26.78 26.61 -1.79
CA ASP A 229 26.90 27.83 -2.59
C ASP A 229 26.01 27.81 -3.86
N GLY A 230 25.10 26.84 -3.96
CA GLY A 230 24.18 26.70 -5.08
C GLY A 230 23.06 27.75 -5.06
N PRO A 231 22.33 27.92 -6.18
CA PRO A 231 21.23 28.89 -6.27
C PRO A 231 19.96 28.48 -5.50
N ILE A 232 19.91 27.25 -4.97
CA ILE A 232 18.72 26.68 -4.34
C ILE A 232 18.92 26.67 -2.82
N ALA A 233 18.14 27.49 -2.11
CA ALA A 233 18.09 27.50 -0.66
C ALA A 233 17.15 26.41 -0.11
N PRO A 234 17.34 25.94 1.14
CA PRO A 234 16.40 25.05 1.79
C PRO A 234 14.99 25.63 1.83
N TYR A 235 14.03 24.87 1.32
CA TYR A 235 12.62 25.24 1.28
C TYR A 235 11.84 24.43 2.31
N GLU A 236 10.96 25.10 3.05
CA GLU A 236 10.02 24.43 3.95
C GLU A 236 8.58 24.60 3.49
N SER A 237 7.89 23.48 3.34
CA SER A 237 6.47 23.47 2.97
C SER A 237 5.60 24.02 4.11
N THR A 238 4.56 24.76 3.75
CA THR A 238 3.62 25.33 4.72
C THR A 238 2.75 24.23 5.33
N PRO A 239 2.25 24.41 6.58
CA PRO A 239 1.35 23.44 7.20
C PRO A 239 0.12 23.11 6.36
N LEU A 240 -0.45 24.12 5.69
CA LEU A 240 -1.59 23.95 4.79
C LEU A 240 -1.23 23.10 3.57
N MET A 241 -0.10 23.37 2.91
CA MET A 241 0.32 22.59 1.75
C MET A 241 0.58 21.13 2.12
N ARG A 242 1.27 20.87 3.23
CA ARG A 242 1.48 19.52 3.77
C ARG A 242 0.16 18.79 4.03
N ALA A 243 -0.85 19.50 4.54
CA ALA A 243 -2.17 18.93 4.80
C ALA A 243 -2.95 18.63 3.50
N VAL A 244 -2.92 19.55 2.54
CA VAL A 244 -3.63 19.39 1.26
C VAL A 244 -2.99 18.29 0.43
N THR A 245 -1.69 18.32 0.21
CA THR A 245 -1.01 17.33 -0.64
C THR A 245 -1.03 15.94 -0.01
N GLY A 246 -0.81 15.84 1.30
CA GLY A 246 -0.93 14.59 2.04
C GLY A 246 -2.36 14.05 2.07
N GLY A 247 -3.36 14.91 2.29
CA GLY A 247 -4.77 14.51 2.31
C GLY A 247 -5.26 14.03 0.95
N LEU A 248 -4.88 14.71 -0.14
CA LEU A 248 -5.17 14.28 -1.51
C LEU A 248 -4.56 12.91 -1.81
N PHE A 249 -3.31 12.70 -1.41
CA PHE A 249 -2.65 11.41 -1.55
C PHE A 249 -3.42 10.30 -0.81
N GLY A 250 -3.70 10.48 0.49
CA GLY A 250 -4.43 9.50 1.29
C GLY A 250 -5.83 9.19 0.75
N LEU A 251 -6.59 10.22 0.33
CA LEU A 251 -7.90 10.05 -0.31
C LEU A 251 -7.79 9.25 -1.61
N ALA A 252 -6.85 9.61 -2.48
CA ALA A 252 -6.66 8.95 -3.77
C ALA A 252 -6.23 7.48 -3.58
N THR A 253 -5.40 7.19 -2.56
CA THR A 253 -5.00 5.82 -2.21
C THR A 253 -6.22 4.98 -1.85
N VAL A 254 -7.13 5.48 -1.01
CA VAL A 254 -8.36 4.76 -0.65
C VAL A 254 -9.29 4.61 -1.85
N TRP A 255 -9.49 5.68 -2.63
CA TRP A 255 -10.37 5.63 -3.81
C TRP A 255 -9.87 4.64 -4.87
N MET A 256 -8.55 4.51 -5.04
CA MET A 256 -7.99 3.48 -5.91
C MET A 256 -8.10 2.09 -5.28
N ALA A 257 -7.62 1.89 -4.05
CA ALA A 257 -7.41 0.57 -3.47
C ALA A 257 -8.69 -0.12 -2.98
N TYR A 258 -9.61 0.61 -2.35
CA TYR A 258 -10.74 -0.02 -1.65
C TYR A 258 -11.75 -0.69 -2.59
N PRO A 259 -12.05 -0.16 -3.79
CA PRO A 259 -12.84 -0.89 -4.78
C PRO A 259 -12.20 -2.21 -5.21
N TYR A 260 -10.90 -2.25 -5.48
CA TYR A 260 -10.20 -3.49 -5.81
C TYR A 260 -10.24 -4.50 -4.66
N VAL A 261 -9.97 -4.05 -3.43
CA VAL A 261 -10.07 -4.91 -2.25
C VAL A 261 -11.49 -5.43 -2.08
N GLN A 262 -12.52 -4.62 -2.33
CA GLN A 262 -13.91 -5.04 -2.24
C GLN A 262 -14.23 -6.18 -3.22
N GLU A 263 -13.80 -6.08 -4.47
CA GLU A 263 -13.97 -7.12 -5.50
C GLU A 263 -13.27 -8.42 -5.06
N THR A 264 -12.01 -8.34 -4.66
CA THR A 264 -11.25 -9.52 -4.18
C THR A 264 -11.87 -10.17 -2.94
N MET A 265 -12.37 -9.37 -1.99
CA MET A 265 -13.02 -9.91 -0.79
C MET A 265 -14.36 -10.57 -1.11
N GLN A 266 -15.09 -10.09 -2.12
CA GLN A 266 -16.31 -10.74 -2.62
C GLN A 266 -15.97 -12.09 -3.25
N GLU A 267 -14.95 -12.16 -4.11
CA GLU A 267 -14.48 -13.41 -4.71
C GLU A 267 -14.07 -14.44 -3.65
N PHE A 268 -13.32 -14.04 -2.63
CA PHE A 268 -12.95 -14.93 -1.52
C PHE A 268 -14.17 -15.43 -0.75
N LYS A 269 -15.14 -14.54 -0.48
CA LYS A 269 -16.38 -14.91 0.21
C LYS A 269 -17.17 -15.93 -0.61
N GLU A 270 -17.35 -15.69 -1.91
CA GLU A 270 -18.09 -16.57 -2.81
C GLU A 270 -17.41 -17.94 -2.97
N THR A 271 -16.09 -17.95 -3.16
CA THR A 271 -15.29 -19.18 -3.28
C THR A 271 -15.40 -20.04 -2.02
N LEU A 272 -15.27 -19.42 -0.83
CA LEU A 272 -15.37 -20.14 0.45
C LEU A 272 -16.80 -20.58 0.76
N HIS A 273 -17.81 -19.80 0.36
CA HIS A 273 -19.21 -20.19 0.45
C HIS A 273 -19.49 -21.42 -0.43
N GLN A 274 -19.03 -21.43 -1.69
CA GLN A 274 -19.19 -22.58 -2.58
C GLN A 274 -18.48 -23.84 -2.07
N ARG A 275 -17.30 -23.68 -1.46
CA ARG A 275 -16.49 -24.81 -0.97
C ARG A 275 -17.01 -25.41 0.34
N PHE A 276 -17.52 -24.58 1.25
CA PHE A 276 -17.83 -25.01 2.62
C PHE A 276 -19.28 -24.73 3.08
N GLY A 277 -20.08 -24.06 2.26
CA GLY A 277 -21.47 -23.69 2.60
C GLY A 277 -21.57 -22.68 3.74
N TRP A 278 -20.53 -21.86 3.98
CA TRP A 278 -20.54 -20.88 5.07
C TRP A 278 -21.31 -19.62 4.68
N GLU A 279 -22.28 -19.21 5.49
CA GLU A 279 -23.03 -17.96 5.31
C GLU A 279 -22.38 -16.76 5.96
#